data_AF-A0A966YEM4-F1
#
_entry.id   AF-A0A966YEM4-F1
#
_cell.length_a   1.000
_cell.length_b   1.000
_cell.length_c   1.000
_cell.angle_alpha   90.00
_cell.angle_beta   90.00
_cell.angle_gamma   90.00
#
_symmetry.space_group_name_H-M   'P 1'
#
loop_
_entity.id
_entity.type
_entity.pdbx_description
1 polymer ?
#
loop_
_entity_poly.entity_id
_entity_poly.type
_entity_poly.pdbx_seq_one_letter_code
_entity_poly.pdbx_strand_id
1 'polypeptide(L)' 'ASAINQIPGVVENGLFIDICSAVVVGNADGSVRTKLKSGADAEVRQMMGDTNENLFSDIES' A
#
# COMPACT_ATOMS: atom_id res chain seq x y z
N ALA A 1 -11.81 -16.56 7.70
CA ALA A 1 -12.94 -15.78 8.29
C ALA A 1 -14.14 -16.63 8.72
N SER A 2 -14.38 -17.83 8.14
CA SER A 2 -15.66 -18.53 8.31
C SER A 2 -16.04 -18.90 9.76
N ALA A 3 -15.10 -19.02 10.71
CA ALA A 3 -15.44 -19.36 12.10
C ALA A 3 -15.93 -18.15 12.92
N ILE A 4 -15.35 -16.97 12.70
CA ILE A 4 -15.70 -15.75 13.45
C ILE A 4 -17.09 -15.24 13.06
N ASN A 5 -17.46 -15.32 11.79
CA ASN A 5 -18.77 -14.87 11.29
C ASN A 5 -19.94 -15.71 11.80
N GLN A 6 -19.68 -16.87 12.39
CA GLN A 6 -20.73 -17.76 12.93
C GLN A 6 -21.02 -17.50 14.41
N ILE A 7 -20.27 -16.59 15.06
CA ILE A 7 -20.48 -16.25 16.46
C ILE A 7 -21.72 -15.34 16.56
N PRO A 8 -22.76 -15.70 17.33
CA PRO A 8 -23.94 -14.87 17.49
C PRO A 8 -23.60 -13.46 17.99
N GLY A 9 -24.18 -12.44 17.34
CA GLY A 9 -23.92 -11.04 17.65
C GLY A 9 -22.75 -10.41 16.87
N VAL A 10 -21.96 -11.21 16.14
CA VAL A 10 -20.97 -10.66 15.20
C VAL A 10 -21.67 -10.24 13.91
N VAL A 11 -21.53 -8.95 13.57
CA VAL A 11 -22.07 -8.37 12.34
C VAL A 11 -21.01 -8.39 11.23
N GLU A 12 -19.79 -7.98 11.55
CA GLU A 12 -18.63 -7.97 10.66
C GLU A 12 -17.35 -8.06 11.51
N ASN A 13 -16.27 -8.62 10.97
CA ASN A 13 -15.02 -8.84 11.68
C ASN A 13 -13.84 -8.00 11.17
N GLY A 14 -14.02 -7.27 10.06
CA GLY A 14 -13.01 -6.39 9.50
C GLY A 14 -11.86 -7.11 8.77
N LEU A 15 -11.99 -8.42 8.49
CA LEU A 15 -11.04 -9.18 7.68
C LEU A 15 -11.35 -8.99 6.20
N PHE A 16 -10.46 -8.30 5.51
CA PHE A 16 -10.51 -8.10 4.06
C PHE A 16 -9.78 -9.25 3.34
N ILE A 17 -10.47 -10.38 3.19
CA ILE A 17 -9.90 -11.58 2.55
C ILE A 17 -10.23 -11.61 1.06
N ASP A 18 -9.23 -11.88 0.23
CA ASP A 18 -9.31 -12.08 -1.23
C ASP A 18 -9.86 -10.89 -2.06
N ILE A 19 -10.08 -9.74 -1.41
CA ILE A 19 -10.65 -8.53 -2.02
C ILE A 19 -9.60 -7.60 -2.67
N CYS A 20 -8.36 -7.62 -2.19
CA CYS A 20 -7.31 -6.71 -2.68
C CYS A 20 -6.60 -7.28 -3.91
N SER A 21 -6.54 -6.50 -4.99
CA SER A 21 -5.73 -6.81 -6.18
C SER A 21 -4.29 -6.32 -6.08
N ALA A 22 -4.04 -5.28 -5.29
CA ALA A 22 -2.73 -4.67 -5.08
C ALA A 22 -2.61 -4.13 -3.65
N VAL A 23 -1.37 -4.07 -3.14
CA VAL A 23 -1.01 -3.43 -1.87
C VAL A 23 0.16 -2.50 -2.13
N VAL A 24 0.05 -1.24 -1.73
CA VAL A 24 1.13 -0.23 -1.85
C VAL A 24 1.56 0.18 -0.45
N VAL A 25 2.86 0.09 -0.16
CA VAL A 25 3.46 0.39 1.14
C VAL A 25 4.49 1.49 0.98
N GLY A 26 4.24 2.65 1.58
CA GLY A 26 5.25 3.70 1.77
C GLY A 26 6.03 3.48 3.06
N ASN A 27 7.36 3.57 2.98
CA ASN A 27 8.26 3.47 4.12
C ASN A 27 8.71 4.87 4.56
N ALA A 28 9.22 4.99 5.78
CA ALA A 28 9.66 6.27 6.34
C ALA A 28 10.86 6.90 5.62
N ASP A 29 11.65 6.09 4.91
CA ASP A 29 12.80 6.51 4.09
C ASP A 29 12.39 7.03 2.70
N GLY A 30 11.09 7.18 2.44
CA GLY A 30 10.57 7.62 1.14
C GLY A 30 10.53 6.53 0.07
N SER A 31 10.92 5.29 0.40
CA SER A 31 10.78 4.15 -0.51
C SER A 31 9.35 3.61 -0.52
N VAL A 32 8.86 3.25 -1.71
CA VAL A 32 7.52 2.67 -1.91
C VAL A 32 7.67 1.28 -2.51
N ARG A 33 6.88 0.33 -2.00
CA ARG A 33 6.83 -1.05 -2.49
C ARG A 33 5.40 -1.41 -2.87
N THR A 34 5.22 -2.01 -4.04
CA THR A 34 3.92 -2.50 -4.49
C THR A 34 3.90 -4.02 -4.54
N LYS A 35 2.83 -4.67 -4.09
CA LYS A 35 2.62 -6.11 -4.25
C LYS A 35 1.31 -6.37 -4.97
N LEU A 36 1.35 -7.15 -6.03
CA LEU A 36 0.17 -7.51 -6.83
C LEU A 36 -0.34 -8.91 -6.46
N LYS A 37 -1.66 -9.11 -6.49
CA LYS A 37 -2.31 -10.41 -6.27
C LYS A 37 -1.87 -11.46 -7.30
N SER A 38 -1.53 -11.02 -8.51
CA SER A 38 -0.99 -11.87 -9.59
C SER A 38 0.39 -12.47 -9.28
N GLY A 39 1.08 -11.99 -8.24
CA GLY A 39 2.43 -12.44 -7.90
C GLY A 39 3.53 -11.78 -8.75
N ALA A 40 3.19 -10.79 -9.59
CA ALA A 40 4.19 -9.96 -10.26
C ALA A 40 5.08 -9.24 -9.23
N ASP A 41 6.36 -9.05 -9.59
CA ASP A 41 7.41 -8.58 -8.71
C ASP A 41 7.07 -7.26 -8.03
N ALA A 42 7.55 -7.14 -6.80
CA ALA A 42 7.38 -5.93 -6.04
C ALA A 42 8.27 -4.81 -6.59
N GLU A 43 7.68 -3.85 -7.32
CA GLU A 43 8.41 -2.64 -7.69
C GLU A 43 8.76 -1.85 -6.42
N VAL A 44 10.06 -1.68 -6.18
CA VAL A 44 10.58 -0.79 -5.14
C VAL A 44 11.01 0.51 -5.83
N ARG A 45 10.37 1.63 -5.49
CA ARG A 45 10.71 2.95 -6.03
C ARG A 45 11.13 3.88 -4.91
N GLN A 46 12.27 4.53 -5.06
CA GLN A 46 12.63 5.68 -4.23
C GLN A 46 11.91 6.91 -4.81
N MET A 47 10.89 7.41 -4.10
CA MET A 47 10.08 8.52 -4.62
C MET A 47 10.57 9.90 -4.16
N MET A 48 11.34 9.95 -3.07
CA MET A 48 11.98 11.18 -2.59
C MET A 48 13.48 11.12 -2.90
N GLY A 49 13.92 11.99 -3.82
CA GLY A 49 15.31 12.41 -3.94
C GLY A 49 15.74 13.23 -2.72
N ASP A 50 17.02 13.63 -2.69
CA ASP A 50 17.64 14.33 -1.55
C ASP A 50 16.72 15.45 -1.03
N THR A 51 16.40 15.41 0.27
CA THR A 51 15.26 16.11 0.90
C THR A 51 15.34 17.65 0.87
N ASN A 52 16.33 18.20 0.17
CA ASN A 52 16.63 19.63 0.10
C ASN A 52 16.27 20.29 -1.24
N GLU A 53 15.70 19.57 -2.20
CA GLU A 53 15.29 20.14 -3.49
C GLU A 53 13.79 20.44 -3.56
N ASN A 54 13.45 21.59 -4.16
CA ASN A 54 12.06 21.97 -4.39
C ASN A 54 11.46 21.10 -5.52
N LEU A 55 10.41 20.35 -5.18
CA LEU A 55 9.64 19.49 -6.10
C LEU A 55 8.93 20.23 -7.25
N PHE A 56 8.87 21.56 -7.20
CA PHE A 56 8.23 22.42 -8.22
C PHE A 56 9.24 23.32 -8.96
N SER A 57 10.53 23.06 -8.83
CA SER A 57 11.59 23.84 -9.49
C SER A 57 11.46 23.87 -11.01
N ASP A 58 10.78 22.90 -11.61
CA ASP A 58 10.47 22.75 -13.03
C ASP A 58 9.27 23.58 -13.51
N ILE A 59 8.45 24.11 -12.59
CA ILE A 59 7.28 24.96 -12.92
C ILE A 59 7.67 26.45 -12.97
N GLU A 60 8.75 26.85 -12.31
CA GLU A 60 9.19 28.25 -12.22
C GLU A 60 10.19 28.69 -13.31
N SER A 61 10.53 27.82 -14.28
CA SER A 61 11.41 28.13 -15.43
C SER A 61 10.64 28.48 -16.70
#